data_AF-A0AAQ0AYH1-F1
#
_entry.id   AF-A0AAQ0AYH1-F1
#
_cell.length_a   1.000
_cell.length_b   1.000
_cell.length_c   1.000
_cell.angle_alpha   90.00
_cell.angle_beta   90.00
_cell.angle_gamma   90.00
#
_symmetry.space_group_name_H-M   'P 1'
#
loop_
_entity.id
_entity.type
_entity.pdbx_description
1 polymer ?
#
loop_
_entity_poly.entity_id
_entity_poly.type
_entity_poly.pdbx_seq_one_letter_code
_entity_poly.pdbx_strand_id
1 'polypeptide(L)'
;MKRCNELLLLLLLLISLDCLKDQELKNGSRVSVDCEWNRKEMEGYLKTKWGLDYQRKEFNEITAITDDRGTTDDKILGYVCCFPNLTSLTASWSKNVTDIGVKKFVECSLKNGNQRMNGINFQGTSITNESVKSLSGLKEVGELFLDDNDKINDTAIQYFKKFSSIGSLSIVATGITADGAEKLRKMKHIYSVDSDYHVPAN
;
A
#
# COMPACT_ATOMS: atom_id res chain seq x y z
N MET A 1 -0.14 -31.03 -21.19
CA MET A 1 -0.93 -32.00 -22.00
C MET A 1 -1.49 -33.09 -21.09
N LYS A 2 -2.79 -33.07 -20.79
CA LYS A 2 -3.56 -34.27 -20.43
C LYS A 2 -4.87 -34.21 -21.23
N ARG A 3 -5.33 -35.38 -21.69
CA ARG A 3 -6.29 -35.52 -22.80
C ARG A 3 -7.74 -35.30 -22.34
N CYS A 4 -8.51 -34.53 -23.11
CA CYS A 4 -9.94 -34.79 -23.25
C CYS A 4 -10.13 -35.85 -24.34
N ASN A 5 -11.04 -36.80 -24.13
CA ASN A 5 -11.81 -37.45 -25.20
C ASN A 5 -13.06 -38.10 -24.59
N GLU A 6 -14.22 -37.78 -25.17
CA GLU A 6 -15.26 -38.73 -25.61
C GLU A 6 -15.83 -39.77 -24.61
N LEU A 7 -17.13 -39.89 -24.34
CA LEU A 7 -18.35 -39.15 -24.79
C LEU A 7 -19.22 -38.90 -23.52
N LEU A 8 -20.52 -38.49 -23.49
CA LEU A 8 -21.57 -38.32 -24.49
C LEU A 8 -22.59 -37.25 -24.02
N LEU A 9 -23.73 -37.13 -24.71
CA LEU A 9 -24.85 -36.24 -24.44
C LEU A 9 -25.43 -36.33 -23.00
N LEU A 10 -25.31 -35.24 -22.21
CA LEU A 10 -26.40 -34.56 -21.47
C LEU A 10 -25.94 -33.54 -20.40
N LEU A 11 -24.64 -33.28 -20.21
CA LEU A 11 -24.11 -32.45 -19.10
C LEU A 11 -23.35 -31.17 -19.52
N LEU A 12 -23.68 -30.58 -20.67
CA LEU A 12 -22.98 -29.42 -21.25
C LEU A 12 -23.18 -28.06 -20.54
N LEU A 13 -23.95 -27.99 -19.44
CA LEU A 13 -24.21 -26.75 -18.71
C LEU A 13 -23.50 -26.61 -17.35
N LEU A 14 -22.86 -27.67 -16.84
CA LEU A 14 -22.17 -27.62 -15.53
C LEU A 14 -20.64 -27.62 -15.64
N ILE A 15 -20.06 -28.24 -16.67
CA ILE A 15 -18.59 -28.34 -16.83
C ILE A 15 -17.96 -27.01 -17.30
N SER A 16 -18.74 -26.11 -17.90
CA SER A 16 -18.25 -24.79 -18.36
C SER A 16 -18.02 -23.80 -17.22
N LEU A 17 -18.73 -23.92 -16.10
CA LEU A 17 -18.68 -22.93 -15.03
C LEU A 17 -17.39 -23.01 -14.19
N ASP A 18 -16.90 -24.22 -13.94
CA ASP A 18 -15.68 -24.43 -13.15
C ASP A 18 -14.41 -24.13 -13.98
N CYS A 19 -14.41 -24.46 -15.28
CA CYS A 19 -13.31 -24.09 -16.18
C CYS A 19 -13.19 -22.56 -16.40
N LEU A 20 -14.29 -21.80 -16.28
CA LEU A 20 -14.25 -20.34 -16.39
C LEU A 20 -13.62 -19.67 -15.16
N LYS A 21 -13.84 -20.20 -13.94
CA LYS A 21 -13.27 -19.62 -12.71
C LYS A 21 -11.74 -19.67 -12.68
N ASP A 22 -11.13 -20.77 -13.13
CA ASP A 22 -9.67 -20.93 -13.11
C ASP A 22 -8.94 -20.14 -14.22
N GLN A 23 -9.64 -19.60 -15.22
CA GLN A 23 -9.03 -18.75 -16.25
C GLN A 23 -9.16 -17.23 -16.00
N GLU A 24 -10.03 -16.78 -15.08
CA GLU A 24 -10.16 -15.36 -14.74
C GLU A 24 -9.05 -14.81 -13.82
N LEU A 25 -8.16 -15.67 -13.29
CA LEU A 25 -7.02 -15.27 -12.43
C LEU A 25 -5.85 -14.60 -13.17
N LYS A 26 -6.04 -14.18 -14.42
CA LYS A 26 -5.03 -13.52 -15.25
C LYS A 26 -5.55 -12.24 -15.92
N ASN A 27 -5.85 -11.22 -15.11
CA ASN A 27 -5.74 -9.82 -15.53
C ASN A 27 -5.65 -8.90 -14.31
N GLY A 28 -4.51 -8.21 -14.16
CA GLY A 28 -4.41 -7.05 -13.28
C GLY A 28 -5.35 -5.94 -13.76
N SER A 29 -5.77 -5.05 -12.86
CA SER A 29 -6.80 -4.00 -13.05
C SER A 29 -8.27 -4.40 -12.82
N ARG A 30 -8.62 -5.67 -12.55
CA ARG A 30 -10.02 -6.05 -12.25
C ARG A 30 -10.32 -5.99 -10.75
N VAL A 31 -11.32 -5.19 -10.39
CA VAL A 31 -11.92 -5.14 -9.04
C VAL A 31 -12.54 -6.50 -8.71
N SER A 32 -12.29 -7.05 -7.52
CA SER A 32 -12.85 -8.36 -7.13
C SER A 32 -14.33 -8.26 -6.76
N VAL A 33 -15.09 -9.33 -7.01
CA VAL A 33 -16.54 -9.40 -6.74
C VAL A 33 -16.89 -9.03 -5.29
N ASP A 34 -16.08 -9.47 -4.33
CA ASP A 34 -16.23 -9.13 -2.91
C ASP A 34 -16.20 -7.62 -2.63
N CYS A 35 -15.47 -6.85 -3.43
CA CYS A 35 -15.40 -5.40 -3.30
C CYS A 35 -16.69 -4.74 -3.79
N GLU A 36 -17.25 -5.19 -4.91
CA GLU A 36 -18.53 -4.67 -5.41
C GLU A 36 -19.69 -5.02 -4.46
N TRP A 37 -19.71 -6.23 -3.89
CA TRP A 37 -20.69 -6.61 -2.88
C TRP A 37 -20.59 -5.76 -1.60
N ASN A 38 -19.38 -5.48 -1.12
CA ASN A 38 -19.16 -4.67 0.09
C ASN A 38 -19.16 -3.16 -0.17
N ARG A 39 -19.27 -2.71 -1.43
CA ARG A 39 -19.11 -1.31 -1.84
C ARG A 39 -19.97 -0.35 -1.04
N LYS A 40 -21.24 -0.67 -0.78
CA LYS A 40 -22.12 0.21 0.01
C LYS A 40 -21.64 0.42 1.46
N GLU A 41 -21.06 -0.60 2.09
CA GLU A 41 -20.46 -0.48 3.42
C GLU A 41 -19.18 0.35 3.35
N MET A 42 -18.30 0.06 2.38
CA MET A 42 -17.05 0.78 2.17
C MET A 42 -17.28 2.27 1.92
N GLU A 43 -18.15 2.63 0.97
CA GLU A 43 -18.53 4.01 0.70
C GLU A 43 -19.19 4.67 1.93
N GLY A 44 -19.96 3.92 2.72
CA GLY A 44 -20.52 4.39 3.98
C GLY A 44 -19.43 4.77 4.99
N TYR A 45 -18.43 3.90 5.17
CA TYR A 45 -17.31 4.13 6.08
C TYR A 45 -16.40 5.27 5.63
N LEU A 46 -16.10 5.36 4.32
CA LEU A 46 -15.30 6.46 3.78
C LEU A 46 -16.03 7.82 3.95
N LYS A 47 -17.37 7.84 3.85
CA LYS A 47 -18.18 9.04 4.14
C LYS A 47 -18.15 9.44 5.63
N THR A 48 -18.12 8.50 6.58
CA THR A 48 -17.99 8.86 8.01
C THR A 48 -16.61 9.40 8.37
N LYS A 49 -15.58 9.10 7.57
CA LYS A 49 -14.21 9.58 7.77
C LYS A 49 -13.91 10.90 7.06
N TRP A 50 -14.29 11.03 5.79
CA TRP A 50 -13.93 12.19 4.97
C TRP A 50 -15.08 13.18 4.73
N GLY A 51 -16.31 12.85 5.11
CA GLY A 51 -17.44 13.79 5.07
C GLY A 51 -17.71 14.33 3.66
N LEU A 52 -17.67 15.66 3.50
CA LEU A 52 -17.88 16.35 2.23
C LEU A 52 -16.71 16.15 1.24
N ASP A 53 -15.52 15.82 1.72
CA ASP A 53 -14.34 15.56 0.89
C ASP A 53 -14.35 14.14 0.30
N TYR A 54 -15.24 13.27 0.78
CA TYR A 54 -15.49 11.98 0.12
C TYR A 54 -16.12 12.21 -1.24
N GLN A 55 -15.35 11.97 -2.30
CA GLN A 55 -15.83 11.94 -3.68
C GLN A 55 -15.96 10.49 -4.16
N ARG A 56 -17.18 10.10 -4.56
CA ARG A 56 -17.43 8.76 -5.11
C ARG A 56 -16.76 8.63 -6.47
N LYS A 57 -15.99 7.56 -6.65
CA LYS A 57 -15.38 7.14 -7.92
C LYS A 57 -15.62 5.66 -8.14
N GLU A 58 -15.42 5.18 -9.37
CA GLU A 58 -15.29 3.74 -9.58
C GLU A 58 -13.97 3.25 -8.99
N PHE A 59 -13.95 2.03 -8.46
CA PHE A 59 -12.81 1.53 -7.68
C PHE A 59 -11.52 1.37 -8.51
N ASN A 60 -11.64 1.19 -9.83
CA ASN A 60 -10.53 1.22 -10.79
C ASN A 60 -10.06 2.65 -11.16
N GLU A 61 -10.82 3.69 -10.86
CA GLU A 61 -10.44 5.10 -11.07
C GLU A 61 -9.68 5.69 -9.85
N ILE A 62 -9.63 4.97 -8.74
CA ILE A 62 -8.91 5.37 -7.53
C ILE A 62 -7.42 5.07 -7.73
N THR A 63 -6.69 6.08 -8.22
CA THR A 63 -5.24 6.06 -8.37
C THR A 63 -4.49 6.67 -7.18
N ALA A 64 -5.16 7.48 -6.37
CA ALA A 64 -4.61 8.10 -5.17
C ALA A 64 -5.61 8.12 -4.01
N ILE A 65 -5.09 7.98 -2.79
CA ILE A 65 -5.75 8.33 -1.53
C ILE A 65 -4.91 9.44 -0.89
N THR A 66 -5.57 10.53 -0.48
CA THR A 66 -4.92 11.67 0.18
C THR A 66 -5.72 12.05 1.41
N ASP A 67 -5.08 11.96 2.57
CA ASP A 67 -5.63 12.39 3.85
C ASP A 67 -4.52 12.97 4.75
N ASP A 68 -4.51 14.30 4.83
CA ASP A 68 -3.60 15.07 5.68
C ASP A 68 -4.24 15.46 7.03
N ARG A 69 -5.48 15.01 7.28
CA ARG A 69 -6.27 15.35 8.48
C ARG A 69 -6.24 14.28 9.56
N GLY A 70 -5.46 13.21 9.35
CA GLY A 70 -5.32 12.13 10.32
C GLY A 70 -6.55 11.22 10.49
N THR A 71 -7.45 11.18 9.52
CA THR A 71 -8.74 10.44 9.63
C THR A 71 -8.66 8.98 9.21
N THR A 72 -7.62 8.63 8.45
CA THR A 72 -7.34 7.30 7.90
C THR A 72 -6.99 6.32 9.02
N ASP A 73 -7.27 5.05 8.79
CA ASP A 73 -6.98 3.96 9.71
C ASP A 73 -6.72 2.65 8.97
N ASP A 74 -6.38 1.63 9.74
CA ASP A 74 -6.13 0.27 9.25
C ASP A 74 -7.31 -0.33 8.45
N LYS A 75 -8.56 0.11 8.68
CA LYS A 75 -9.72 -0.35 7.89
C LYS A 75 -9.70 0.26 6.49
N ILE A 76 -9.40 1.56 6.38
CA ILE A 76 -9.21 2.22 5.07
C ILE A 76 -8.01 1.62 4.33
N LEU A 77 -6.90 1.34 5.01
CA LEU A 77 -5.76 0.66 4.39
C LEU A 77 -6.11 -0.74 3.89
N GLY A 78 -7.01 -1.46 4.58
CA GLY A 78 -7.58 -2.73 4.10
C GLY A 78 -8.40 -2.60 2.80
N TYR A 79 -9.03 -1.45 2.55
CA TYR A 79 -9.81 -1.21 1.33
C TYR A 79 -8.95 -1.07 0.07
N VAL A 80 -7.62 -0.92 0.18
CA VAL A 80 -6.71 -0.90 -0.99
C VAL A 80 -6.77 -2.20 -1.80
N CYS A 81 -7.21 -3.32 -1.21
CA CYS A 81 -7.50 -4.57 -1.93
C CYS A 81 -8.57 -4.42 -3.03
N CYS A 82 -9.32 -3.32 -3.00
CA CYS A 82 -10.35 -2.99 -3.98
C CYS A 82 -9.91 -1.90 -4.97
N PHE A 83 -8.76 -1.25 -4.77
CA PHE A 83 -8.28 -0.14 -5.61
C PHE A 83 -7.10 -0.62 -6.47
N PRO A 84 -7.35 -1.36 -7.57
CA PRO A 84 -6.30 -2.07 -8.30
C PRO A 84 -5.27 -1.13 -8.94
N ASN A 85 -5.63 0.13 -9.19
CA ASN A 85 -4.79 1.12 -9.86
C ASN A 85 -4.17 2.16 -8.90
N LEU A 86 -4.25 1.91 -7.58
CA LEU A 86 -3.68 2.81 -6.57
C LEU A 86 -2.15 2.87 -6.69
N THR A 87 -1.62 4.07 -6.94
CA THR A 87 -0.17 4.34 -7.04
C THR A 87 0.30 5.40 -6.03
N SER A 88 -0.61 6.14 -5.39
CA SER A 88 -0.26 7.13 -4.36
C SER A 88 -1.11 6.95 -3.10
N LEU A 89 -0.48 6.96 -1.93
CA LEU A 89 -1.16 6.87 -0.64
C LEU A 89 -0.56 7.87 0.34
N THR A 90 -1.38 8.81 0.81
CA THR A 90 -1.05 9.74 1.90
C THR A 90 -2.05 9.58 3.01
N ALA A 91 -1.55 9.29 4.21
CA ALA A 91 -2.32 9.15 5.45
C ALA A 91 -1.61 9.88 6.59
N SER A 92 -1.09 11.08 6.31
CA SER A 92 -0.30 11.86 7.27
C SER A 92 -1.11 12.19 8.52
N TRP A 93 -0.43 12.21 9.67
CA TRP A 93 -1.00 12.44 11.00
C TRP A 93 -2.07 11.43 11.44
N SER A 94 -2.27 10.34 10.69
CA SER A 94 -3.28 9.32 10.97
C SER A 94 -2.83 8.38 12.07
N LYS A 95 -3.03 8.78 13.33
CA LYS A 95 -2.62 7.98 14.50
C LYS A 95 -3.29 6.60 14.63
N ASN A 96 -4.36 6.35 13.87
CA ASN A 96 -5.02 5.04 13.77
C ASN A 96 -4.48 4.16 12.63
N VAL A 97 -3.42 4.59 11.93
CA VAL A 97 -2.62 3.76 11.02
C VAL A 97 -1.50 3.11 11.83
N THR A 98 -1.50 1.77 11.87
CA THR A 98 -0.54 0.94 12.59
C THR A 98 0.16 -0.04 11.65
N ASP A 99 1.13 -0.80 12.18
CA ASP A 99 1.80 -1.88 11.44
C ASP A 99 0.81 -2.92 10.86
N ILE A 100 -0.38 -3.09 11.46
CA ILE A 100 -1.43 -4.01 10.96
C ILE A 100 -2.00 -3.49 9.64
N GLY A 101 -2.40 -2.21 9.59
CA GLY A 101 -2.93 -1.58 8.37
C GLY A 101 -1.88 -1.46 7.28
N VAL A 102 -0.64 -1.07 7.61
CA VAL A 102 0.45 -0.99 6.62
C VAL A 102 0.77 -2.36 6.04
N LYS A 103 0.85 -3.41 6.88
CA LYS A 103 0.99 -4.79 6.38
C LYS A 103 -0.15 -5.15 5.44
N LYS A 104 -1.40 -4.79 5.78
CA LYS A 104 -2.55 -5.12 4.94
C LYS A 104 -2.56 -4.38 3.61
N PHE A 105 -2.21 -3.09 3.63
CA PHE A 105 -2.00 -2.26 2.45
C PHE A 105 -0.97 -2.89 1.49
N VAL A 106 0.16 -3.39 2.02
CA VAL A 106 1.18 -4.08 1.21
C VAL A 106 0.64 -5.38 0.63
N GLU A 107 -0.02 -6.24 1.42
CA GLU A 107 -0.66 -7.48 0.93
C GLU A 107 -1.62 -7.19 -0.23
N CYS A 108 -2.43 -6.14 -0.11
CA CYS A 108 -3.37 -5.70 -1.14
C CYS A 108 -2.66 -5.19 -2.40
N SER A 109 -1.64 -4.33 -2.25
CA SER A 109 -0.89 -3.76 -3.39
C SER A 109 -0.11 -4.84 -4.16
N LEU A 110 0.41 -5.86 -3.46
CA LEU A 110 1.01 -7.05 -4.07
C LEU A 110 -0.04 -7.87 -4.84
N LYS A 111 -1.22 -8.11 -4.26
CA LYS A 111 -2.35 -8.79 -4.92
C LYS A 111 -2.81 -8.06 -6.19
N ASN A 112 -2.78 -6.73 -6.19
CA ASN A 112 -3.18 -5.88 -7.32
C ASN A 112 -2.15 -5.87 -8.47
N GLY A 113 -1.00 -6.55 -8.32
CA GLY A 113 0.01 -6.72 -9.37
C GLY A 113 1.40 -6.20 -9.02
N ASN A 114 1.63 -5.72 -7.79
CA ASN A 114 2.90 -5.13 -7.36
C ASN A 114 3.37 -3.98 -8.28
N GLN A 115 2.46 -3.08 -8.63
CA GLN A 115 2.79 -1.87 -9.38
C GLN A 115 3.69 -0.94 -8.56
N ARG A 116 4.57 -0.21 -9.24
CA ARG A 116 5.41 0.83 -8.65
C ARG A 116 4.53 1.88 -7.97
N MET A 117 4.73 2.10 -6.67
CA MET A 117 4.09 3.20 -5.97
C MET A 117 4.80 4.50 -6.34
N ASN A 118 4.06 5.52 -6.75
CA ASN A 118 4.58 6.86 -6.99
C ASN A 118 4.93 7.53 -5.66
N GLY A 119 4.05 7.44 -4.65
CA GLY A 119 4.29 8.02 -3.33
C GLY A 119 3.56 7.29 -2.20
N ILE A 120 4.24 7.15 -1.06
CA ILE A 120 3.71 6.62 0.20
C ILE A 120 4.09 7.60 1.30
N ASN A 121 3.10 8.22 1.94
CA ASN A 121 3.29 9.13 3.07
C ASN A 121 2.54 8.60 4.30
N PHE A 122 3.33 8.19 5.30
CA PHE A 122 2.86 7.79 6.64
C PHE A 122 3.47 8.69 7.73
N GLN A 123 3.78 9.94 7.40
CA GLN A 123 4.26 10.93 8.36
C GLN A 123 3.34 10.99 9.58
N GLY A 124 3.92 10.98 10.78
CA GLY A 124 3.20 11.22 12.02
C GLY A 124 2.08 10.21 12.29
N THR A 125 2.21 8.96 11.86
CA THR A 125 1.24 7.89 12.16
C THR A 125 1.60 7.17 13.47
N SER A 126 1.35 5.86 13.58
CA SER A 126 1.70 5.02 14.75
C SER A 126 2.51 3.77 14.35
N ILE A 127 3.29 3.89 13.27
CA ILE A 127 4.04 2.78 12.67
C ILE A 127 5.41 2.55 13.30
N THR A 128 5.99 1.37 13.08
CA THR A 128 7.31 0.98 13.62
C THR A 128 8.23 0.39 12.54
N ASN A 129 9.39 -0.13 12.96
CA ASN A 129 10.27 -0.96 12.13
C ASN A 129 9.54 -2.09 11.37
N GLU A 130 8.43 -2.64 11.90
CA GLU A 130 7.65 -3.70 11.25
C GLU A 130 6.84 -3.18 10.04
N SER A 131 6.43 -1.91 10.02
CA SER A 131 5.91 -1.28 8.80
C SER A 131 6.98 -1.15 7.73
N VAL A 132 8.20 -0.70 8.06
CA VAL A 132 9.30 -0.60 7.07
C VAL A 132 9.65 -1.97 6.48
N LYS A 133 9.67 -3.00 7.34
CA LYS A 133 9.81 -4.41 6.93
C LYS A 133 8.73 -4.84 5.95
N SER A 134 7.47 -4.49 6.23
CA SER A 134 6.33 -4.79 5.34
C SER A 134 6.44 -4.04 4.02
N LEU A 135 6.65 -2.72 4.07
CA LEU A 135 6.80 -1.83 2.91
C LEU A 135 7.93 -2.27 1.97
N SER A 136 8.99 -2.88 2.49
CA SER A 136 10.07 -3.45 1.68
C SER A 136 9.66 -4.64 0.78
N GLY A 137 8.41 -5.08 0.85
CA GLY A 137 7.76 -5.92 -0.17
C GLY A 137 7.47 -5.18 -1.47
N LEU A 138 7.10 -3.89 -1.39
CA LEU A 138 6.88 -3.00 -2.54
C LEU A 138 8.24 -2.58 -3.09
N LYS A 139 8.69 -3.23 -4.17
CA LYS A 139 10.09 -3.15 -4.61
C LYS A 139 10.51 -1.80 -5.17
N GLU A 140 9.58 -1.05 -5.72
CA GLU A 140 9.83 0.24 -6.33
C GLU A 140 8.86 1.27 -5.78
N VAL A 141 9.41 2.30 -5.16
CA VAL A 141 8.67 3.43 -4.59
C VAL A 141 9.31 4.72 -5.11
N GLY A 142 8.51 5.65 -5.62
CA GLY A 142 8.98 6.99 -5.99
C GLY A 142 9.34 7.79 -4.74
N GLU A 143 8.37 8.04 -3.88
CA GLU A 143 8.51 8.82 -2.66
C GLU A 143 8.06 8.02 -1.43
N LEU A 144 8.86 8.02 -0.38
CA LEU A 144 8.58 7.33 0.89
C LEU A 144 8.84 8.30 2.06
N PHE A 145 7.76 8.86 2.60
CA PHE A 145 7.79 9.79 3.73
C PHE A 145 7.35 9.05 5.00
N LEU A 146 8.29 8.91 5.94
CA LEU A 146 8.15 8.16 7.19
C LEU A 146 8.34 9.06 8.42
N ASP A 147 8.25 10.37 8.22
CA ASP A 147 8.63 11.38 9.20
C ASP A 147 7.76 11.33 10.47
N ASP A 148 8.24 11.88 11.58
CA ASP A 148 7.50 11.94 12.85
C ASP A 148 7.03 10.56 13.39
N ASN A 149 7.75 9.49 13.06
CA ASN A 149 7.56 8.13 13.58
C ASN A 149 8.78 7.70 14.41
N ASP A 150 8.79 8.10 15.68
CA ASP A 150 9.86 7.86 16.67
C ASP A 150 10.28 6.38 16.82
N LYS A 151 9.35 5.44 16.62
CA LYS A 151 9.56 3.98 16.72
C LYS A 151 10.25 3.36 15.50
N ILE A 152 10.47 4.11 14.43
CA ILE A 152 11.35 3.70 13.33
C ILE A 152 12.78 4.07 13.73
N ASN A 153 13.68 3.10 13.83
CA ASN A 153 15.07 3.32 14.27
C ASN A 153 16.09 2.53 13.42
N ASP A 154 17.38 2.61 13.77
CA ASP A 154 18.49 1.96 13.05
C ASP A 154 18.24 0.46 12.73
N THR A 155 17.39 -0.23 13.50
CA THR A 155 16.99 -1.63 13.22
C THR A 155 16.28 -1.77 11.86
N ALA A 156 15.54 -0.75 11.40
CA ALA A 156 14.85 -0.75 10.11
C ALA A 156 15.80 -0.67 8.90
N ILE A 157 17.05 -0.23 9.07
CA ILE A 157 18.04 -0.07 7.97
C ILE A 157 18.26 -1.38 7.21
N GLN A 158 18.12 -2.54 7.87
CA GLN A 158 18.21 -3.84 7.22
C GLN A 158 17.08 -4.09 6.19
N TYR A 159 15.92 -3.45 6.34
CA TYR A 159 14.76 -3.61 5.46
C TYR A 159 14.81 -2.65 4.27
N PHE A 160 15.38 -1.45 4.43
CA PHE A 160 15.65 -0.55 3.30
C PHE A 160 16.53 -1.18 2.20
N LYS A 161 17.38 -2.15 2.55
CA LYS A 161 18.17 -2.96 1.60
C LYS A 161 17.34 -3.88 0.68
N LYS A 162 16.05 -4.08 0.96
CA LYS A 162 15.18 -4.99 0.19
C LYS A 162 14.35 -4.28 -0.89
N PHE A 163 14.34 -2.95 -0.92
CA PHE A 163 13.81 -2.18 -2.04
C PHE A 163 14.78 -2.27 -3.23
N SER A 164 14.24 -2.32 -4.44
CA SER A 164 15.00 -2.24 -5.69
C SER A 164 15.22 -0.80 -6.13
N SER A 165 14.30 0.11 -5.77
CA SER A 165 14.43 1.56 -5.96
C SER A 165 13.58 2.32 -4.95
N ILE A 166 14.17 3.36 -4.36
CA ILE A 166 13.48 4.48 -3.70
C ILE A 166 13.97 5.77 -4.36
N GLY A 167 13.06 6.62 -4.85
CA GLY A 167 13.44 7.94 -5.37
C GLY A 167 13.82 8.88 -4.23
N SER A 168 12.83 9.27 -3.43
CA SER A 168 13.00 10.13 -2.26
C SER A 168 12.60 9.39 -1.00
N LEU A 169 13.50 9.32 -0.02
CA LEU A 169 13.23 8.84 1.33
C LEU A 169 13.28 10.02 2.30
N SER A 170 12.25 10.21 3.11
CA SER A 170 12.31 11.13 4.26
C SER A 170 12.09 10.35 5.56
N ILE A 171 12.99 10.58 6.52
CA ILE A 171 13.05 9.95 7.85
C ILE A 171 13.29 10.99 8.96
N VAL A 172 12.92 12.24 8.72
CA VAL A 172 13.00 13.34 9.69
C VAL A 172 12.15 12.99 10.90
N ALA A 173 12.58 13.36 12.11
CA ALA A 173 11.86 13.04 13.35
C ALA A 173 11.59 11.54 13.62
N THR A 174 12.33 10.63 12.97
CA THR A 174 12.38 9.21 13.36
C THR A 174 13.47 8.96 14.41
N GLY A 175 13.50 7.76 14.99
CA GLY A 175 14.59 7.27 15.83
C GLY A 175 15.80 6.73 15.05
N ILE A 176 15.92 7.00 13.75
CA ILE A 176 17.13 6.67 12.96
C ILE A 176 18.22 7.69 13.32
N THR A 177 19.40 7.20 13.65
CA THR A 177 20.54 8.04 14.05
C THR A 177 21.21 8.71 12.83
N ALA A 178 22.08 9.70 13.06
CA ALA A 178 22.89 10.28 11.99
C ALA A 178 23.76 9.22 11.28
N ASP A 179 24.39 8.31 12.03
CA ASP A 179 25.10 7.13 11.49
C ASP A 179 24.16 6.21 10.70
N GLY A 180 22.89 6.13 11.10
CA GLY A 180 21.83 5.41 10.41
C GLY A 180 21.47 6.02 9.06
N ALA A 181 21.22 7.33 9.03
CA ALA A 181 20.99 8.10 7.81
C ALA A 181 22.20 8.02 6.86
N GLU A 182 23.42 8.07 7.39
CA GLU A 182 24.65 7.89 6.63
C GLU A 182 24.83 6.49 6.02
N LYS A 183 24.19 5.45 6.59
CA LYS A 183 24.12 4.11 5.96
C LYS A 183 23.08 4.09 4.84
N LEU A 184 21.97 4.83 4.97
CA LEU A 184 20.92 4.95 3.95
C LEU A 184 21.40 5.75 2.74
N ARG A 185 22.05 6.90 2.94
CA ARG A 185 22.67 7.73 1.88
C ARG A 185 23.71 6.98 1.03
N LYS A 186 24.31 5.91 1.57
CA LYS A 186 25.27 5.04 0.88
C LYS A 186 24.60 3.91 0.08
N MET A 187 23.28 3.74 0.16
CA MET A 187 22.53 2.75 -0.62
C MET A 187 22.27 3.25 -2.03
N LYS A 188 22.95 2.68 -3.03
CA LYS A 188 22.88 3.11 -4.45
C LYS A 188 21.49 3.05 -5.09
N HIS A 189 20.53 2.36 -4.46
CA HIS A 189 19.14 2.25 -4.90
C HIS A 189 18.20 3.26 -4.25
N ILE A 190 18.70 4.12 -3.35
CA ILE A 190 17.98 5.25 -2.76
C ILE A 190 18.58 6.53 -3.36
N TYR A 191 17.79 7.28 -4.13
CA TYR A 191 18.33 8.43 -4.87
C TYR A 191 18.52 9.69 -4.00
N SER A 192 17.61 9.95 -3.05
CA SER A 192 17.78 10.98 -2.02
C SER A 192 17.29 10.50 -0.64
N VAL A 193 17.94 11.02 0.42
CA VAL A 193 17.57 10.78 1.82
C VAL A 193 17.56 12.12 2.55
N ASP A 194 16.37 12.56 2.95
CA ASP A 194 16.19 13.59 3.96
C ASP A 194 16.10 12.97 5.35
N SER A 195 16.84 13.56 6.28
CA SER A 195 16.91 13.19 7.70
C SER A 195 17.15 14.42 8.60
N ASP A 196 17.16 15.62 8.01
CA ASP A 196 17.80 16.76 8.62
C ASP A 196 16.75 17.64 9.31
N TYR A 197 16.59 17.41 10.62
CA TYR A 197 15.63 18.14 11.45
C TYR A 197 15.97 19.64 11.49
N HIS A 198 15.14 20.48 10.86
CA HIS A 198 15.16 21.92 11.11
C HIS A 198 14.63 22.20 12.52
N VAL A 199 15.54 22.38 13.47
CA VAL A 199 15.22 23.13 14.69
C VAL A 199 14.90 24.57 14.25
N PRO A 200 13.73 25.14 14.57
CA PRO A 200 13.49 26.55 14.32
C PRO A 200 14.58 27.38 14.99
N ALA A 201 15.12 28.38 14.30
CA ALA A 201 16.03 29.32 14.93
C ALA A 201 15.29 30.04 16.08
N ASN A 202 15.83 29.89 17.29
CA ASN A 202 15.38 30.38 18.61
C ASN A 202 14.33 31.51 18.63
#